data_AF-A0A1Q7VSW2-F1
#
_entry.id   AF-A0A1Q7VSW2-F1
#
_cell.length_a   1.000
_cell.length_b   1.000
_cell.length_c   1.000
_cell.angle_alpha   90.00
_cell.angle_beta   90.00
_cell.angle_gamma   90.00
#
_symmetry.space_group_name_H-M   'P 1'
#
loop_
_entity.id
_entity.type
_entity.pdbx_description
1 polymer ?
#
loop_
_entity_poly.entity_id
_entity_poly.type
_entity_poly.pdbx_seq_one_letter_code
_entity_poly.pdbx_strand_id
1 'polypeptide(L)'
;MPQTPSYFGPSTVMLSFYEVCVATVATALTIVCALWYLRHVRMERPGIGTFKGRDIAVLTVFLATLPLLYIHLPRVILTSFLAVTFTASISIGLKPLLKPAQVWLVVGGLIGLNIWLARTMLGTVLGWQIYWAEDAILVVLGAASVANLYVQGGMKLKHVASFALTLAFYDVLFTTAFPVTDALAEEFLGFPLDPSVGMRFGIANAALGLGDLLVYSLFFCASFKAYGRKGAKLAGSLALVFGVVGPSYAPLVVNVLDARGDRIIPAQAIFGPAAFFAYRWMRKHWGRERTMKEFLESDDVPKAEVIRAAAELPTPQPEAGQVPVGAPAAGS
;
A
#
# COMPACT_ATOMS: atom_id res chain seq x y z
N MET A 1 -33.79 -30.16 22.11
CA MET A 1 -33.13 -28.86 22.38
C MET A 1 -32.65 -28.32 21.04
N PRO A 2 -33.13 -27.16 20.57
CA PRO A 2 -32.58 -26.55 19.37
C PRO A 2 -31.15 -26.09 19.68
N GLN A 3 -30.20 -26.56 18.88
CA GLN A 3 -28.82 -26.06 18.94
C GLN A 3 -28.87 -24.58 18.58
N THR A 4 -28.51 -23.71 19.52
CA THR A 4 -28.15 -22.33 19.20
C THR A 4 -26.99 -22.40 18.20
N PRO A 5 -27.12 -21.87 16.97
CA PRO A 5 -25.99 -21.82 16.05
C PRO A 5 -24.87 -21.06 16.75
N SER A 6 -23.72 -21.71 16.92
CA SER A 6 -22.53 -21.06 17.45
C SER A 6 -22.08 -20.03 16.42
N TYR A 7 -22.46 -18.77 16.62
CA TYR A 7 -22.13 -17.63 15.74
C TYR A 7 -20.61 -17.40 15.61
N PHE A 8 -19.80 -18.08 16.43
CA PHE A 8 -18.34 -18.11 16.38
C PHE A 8 -17.86 -19.54 16.16
N GLY A 9 -17.82 -19.98 14.91
CA GLY A 9 -17.04 -21.16 14.56
C GLY A 9 -15.55 -20.85 14.73
N PRO A 10 -14.71 -21.80 15.20
CA PRO A 10 -13.26 -21.62 15.23
C PRO A 10 -12.66 -21.25 13.85
N SER A 11 -13.37 -21.55 12.76
CA SER A 11 -13.03 -21.15 11.39
C SER A 11 -13.11 -19.64 11.16
N THR A 12 -14.13 -18.93 11.65
CA THR A 12 -14.30 -17.49 11.38
C THR A 12 -13.27 -16.64 12.11
N VAL A 13 -12.98 -16.98 13.37
CA VAL A 13 -11.92 -16.31 14.15
C VAL A 13 -10.55 -16.53 13.51
N MET A 14 -10.28 -17.74 13.03
CA MET A 14 -9.04 -18.08 12.33
C MET A 14 -8.90 -17.32 11.00
N LEU A 15 -9.98 -17.16 10.24
CA LEU A 15 -10.00 -16.38 9.00
C LEU A 15 -9.76 -14.88 9.26
N SER A 16 -10.45 -14.28 10.25
CA SER A 16 -10.19 -12.89 10.64
C SER A 16 -8.76 -12.68 11.11
N PHE A 17 -8.20 -13.61 11.89
CA PHE A 17 -6.81 -13.54 12.32
C PHE A 17 -5.83 -13.62 11.13
N TYR A 18 -6.10 -14.54 10.19
CA TYR A 18 -5.31 -14.66 8.96
C TYR A 18 -5.34 -13.37 8.14
N GLU A 19 -6.53 -12.78 7.98
CA GLU A 19 -6.71 -11.51 7.28
C GLU A 19 -5.92 -10.38 7.94
N VAL A 20 -5.99 -10.24 9.27
CA VAL A 20 -5.20 -9.26 10.03
C VAL A 20 -3.70 -9.45 9.78
N CYS A 21 -3.20 -10.69 9.79
CA CYS A 21 -1.79 -10.97 9.52
C CYS A 21 -1.38 -10.49 8.12
N VAL A 22 -2.13 -10.87 7.08
CA VAL A 22 -1.84 -10.51 5.68
C VAL A 22 -1.93 -8.99 5.49
N ALA A 23 -3.03 -8.37 5.95
CA ALA A 23 -3.26 -6.94 5.83
C ALA A 23 -2.23 -6.11 6.62
N THR A 24 -1.77 -6.59 7.79
CA THR A 24 -0.70 -5.95 8.56
C THR A 24 0.61 -5.96 7.79
N VAL A 25 1.00 -7.10 7.22
CA VAL A 25 2.24 -7.22 6.43
C VAL A 25 2.16 -6.33 5.20
N ALA A 26 1.06 -6.38 4.44
CA ALA A 26 0.84 -5.55 3.25
C ALA A 26 0.93 -4.05 3.58
N THR A 27 0.25 -3.62 4.64
CA THR A 27 0.25 -2.23 5.12
C THR A 27 1.64 -1.79 5.56
N ALA A 28 2.34 -2.64 6.33
CA ALA A 28 3.69 -2.35 6.82
C ALA A 28 4.68 -2.23 5.66
N LEU A 29 4.69 -3.17 4.71
CA LEU A 29 5.57 -3.14 3.54
C LEU A 29 5.32 -1.90 2.69
N THR A 30 4.05 -1.56 2.43
CA THR A 30 3.69 -0.37 1.65
C THR A 30 4.13 0.92 2.34
N ILE A 31 3.87 1.04 3.64
CA ILE A 31 4.28 2.23 4.43
C ILE A 31 5.80 2.35 4.48
N VAL A 32 6.52 1.25 4.72
CA VAL A 32 7.99 1.25 4.80
C VAL A 32 8.60 1.62 3.44
N CYS A 33 8.10 1.03 2.36
CA CYS A 33 8.54 1.36 1.00
C CYS A 33 8.29 2.84 0.68
N ALA A 34 7.07 3.33 0.93
CA ALA A 34 6.69 4.72 0.69
C ALA A 34 7.52 5.70 1.53
N LEU A 35 7.76 5.40 2.81
CA LEU A 35 8.58 6.22 3.70
C LEU A 35 10.05 6.21 3.27
N TRP A 36 10.59 5.04 2.94
CA TRP A 36 11.98 4.92 2.48
C TRP A 36 12.18 5.77 1.23
N TYR A 37 11.26 5.67 0.26
CA TYR A 37 11.28 6.48 -0.95
C TYR A 37 11.17 7.97 -0.63
N LEU A 38 10.25 8.38 0.24
CA LEU A 38 10.07 9.78 0.65
C LEU A 38 11.34 10.38 1.24
N ARG A 39 12.09 9.60 2.02
CA ARG A 39 13.30 10.07 2.70
C ARG A 39 14.49 10.15 1.74
N HIS A 40 14.68 9.15 0.89
CA HIS A 40 15.91 8.97 0.11
C HIS A 40 15.82 9.39 -1.36
N VAL A 41 14.62 9.43 -1.94
CA VAL A 41 14.44 9.63 -3.38
C VAL A 41 13.69 10.93 -3.64
N ARG A 42 14.12 11.66 -4.67
CA ARG A 42 13.51 12.91 -5.12
C ARG A 42 12.94 12.73 -6.50
N MET A 43 11.64 12.94 -6.64
CA MET A 43 11.01 12.98 -7.96
C MET A 43 11.37 14.30 -8.65
N GLU A 44 11.79 14.23 -9.92
CA GLU A 44 11.91 15.41 -10.77
C GLU A 44 10.55 16.12 -10.83
N ARG A 45 10.55 17.44 -10.58
CA ARG A 45 9.38 18.33 -10.40
C ARG A 45 8.06 17.67 -10.83
N PRO A 46 7.21 17.25 -9.88
CA PRO A 46 5.90 16.70 -10.21
C PRO A 46 5.17 17.68 -11.13
N GLY A 47 4.63 17.20 -12.26
CA GLY A 47 3.86 18.04 -13.19
C GLY A 47 2.61 18.67 -12.54
N ILE A 48 2.22 18.17 -11.37
CA ILE A 48 1.16 18.70 -10.53
C ILE A 48 1.79 19.70 -9.56
N GLY A 49 1.44 20.98 -9.70
CA GLY A 49 1.82 22.04 -8.75
C GLY A 49 1.18 21.87 -7.38
N THR A 50 0.93 22.95 -6.65
CA THR A 50 0.27 22.88 -5.34
C THR A 50 -1.15 22.32 -5.45
N PHE A 51 -1.39 21.13 -4.90
CA PHE A 51 -2.74 20.54 -4.80
C PHE A 51 -3.72 21.54 -4.17
N LYS A 52 -4.78 21.86 -4.92
CA LYS A 52 -5.92 22.64 -4.45
C LYS A 52 -7.05 21.69 -4.04
N GLY A 53 -8.04 22.22 -3.30
CA GLY A 53 -9.24 21.45 -2.95
C GLY A 53 -10.01 20.94 -4.18
N ARG A 54 -10.00 21.70 -5.28
CA ARG A 54 -10.61 21.29 -6.55
C ARG A 54 -9.96 20.03 -7.13
N ASP A 55 -8.64 19.91 -7.03
CA ASP A 55 -7.92 18.76 -7.59
C ASP A 55 -8.27 17.47 -6.83
N ILE A 56 -8.53 17.59 -5.52
CA ILE A 56 -9.03 16.49 -4.71
C ILE A 56 -10.44 16.11 -5.12
N ALA A 57 -11.32 17.10 -5.35
CA ALA A 57 -12.67 16.81 -5.82
C ALA A 57 -12.65 16.07 -7.16
N VAL A 58 -11.79 16.48 -8.11
CA VAL A 58 -11.61 15.77 -9.39
C VAL A 58 -11.07 14.36 -9.17
N LEU A 59 -10.04 14.20 -8.33
CA LEU A 59 -9.47 12.90 -8.00
C LEU A 59 -10.53 11.98 -7.36
N THR A 60 -11.32 12.49 -6.42
CA THR A 60 -12.40 11.76 -5.78
C THR A 60 -13.47 11.36 -6.77
N VAL A 61 -13.96 12.27 -7.61
CA VAL A 61 -14.98 11.95 -8.62
C VAL A 61 -14.46 10.87 -9.56
N PHE A 62 -13.23 11.01 -10.04
CA PHE A 62 -12.62 10.03 -10.91
C PHE A 62 -12.53 8.65 -10.24
N LEU A 63 -11.98 8.59 -9.02
CA LEU A 63 -11.86 7.33 -8.28
C LEU A 63 -13.22 6.73 -7.90
N ALA A 64 -14.23 7.55 -7.64
CA ALA A 64 -15.59 7.10 -7.36
C ALA A 64 -16.28 6.55 -8.62
N THR A 65 -15.93 7.05 -9.80
CA THR A 65 -16.53 6.57 -11.06
C THR A 65 -15.87 5.31 -11.60
N LEU A 66 -14.61 5.04 -11.27
CA LEU A 66 -13.85 3.91 -11.83
C LEU A 66 -14.47 2.53 -11.52
N PRO A 67 -14.89 2.22 -10.27
CA PRO A 67 -15.49 0.92 -9.96
C PRO A 67 -16.78 0.65 -10.72
N LEU A 68 -17.62 1.68 -10.95
CA LEU A 68 -18.81 1.58 -11.80
C LEU A 68 -18.46 1.21 -13.24
N LEU A 69 -17.39 1.83 -13.75
CA LEU A 69 -16.93 1.57 -15.11
C LEU A 69 -16.38 0.14 -15.25
N TYR A 70 -15.68 -0.37 -14.24
CA TYR A 70 -15.03 -1.68 -14.27
C TYR A 70 -16.02 -2.83 -14.46
N ILE A 71 -17.20 -2.77 -13.83
CA ILE A 71 -18.22 -3.83 -13.97
C ILE A 71 -18.73 -3.96 -15.41
N HIS A 72 -18.74 -2.87 -16.17
CA HIS A 72 -19.28 -2.87 -17.53
C HIS A 72 -18.22 -3.06 -18.61
N LEU A 73 -16.93 -3.12 -18.25
CA LEU A 73 -15.85 -3.25 -19.22
C LEU A 73 -15.57 -4.72 -19.58
N PRO A 74 -15.37 -5.03 -20.87
CA PRO A 74 -14.78 -6.30 -21.29
C PRO A 74 -13.44 -6.54 -20.62
N ARG A 75 -13.18 -7.79 -20.20
CA ARG A 75 -11.96 -8.20 -19.48
C ARG A 75 -10.67 -7.71 -20.14
N VAL A 76 -10.58 -7.78 -21.48
CA VAL A 76 -9.39 -7.31 -22.21
C VAL A 76 -9.16 -5.81 -22.01
N ILE A 77 -10.22 -5.00 -22.06
CA ILE A 77 -10.14 -3.55 -21.87
C ILE A 77 -9.76 -3.23 -20.43
N LEU A 78 -10.34 -3.96 -19.46
CA LEU A 78 -10.00 -3.82 -18.05
C LEU A 78 -8.53 -4.17 -17.77
N THR A 79 -8.03 -5.30 -18.28
CA THR A 79 -6.61 -5.66 -18.17
C THR A 79 -5.71 -4.62 -18.84
N SER A 80 -6.08 -4.09 -20.02
CA SER A 80 -5.32 -3.01 -20.66
C SER A 80 -5.30 -1.74 -19.80
N PHE A 81 -6.42 -1.37 -19.20
CA PHE A 81 -6.51 -0.21 -18.31
C PHE A 81 -5.62 -0.38 -17.06
N LEU A 82 -5.66 -1.55 -16.43
CA LEU A 82 -4.81 -1.89 -15.29
C LEU A 82 -3.33 -1.90 -15.69
N ALA A 83 -2.98 -2.50 -16.82
CA ALA A 83 -1.62 -2.53 -17.35
C ALA A 83 -1.08 -1.11 -17.56
N VAL A 84 -1.88 -0.22 -18.16
CA VAL A 84 -1.51 1.19 -18.34
C VAL A 84 -1.36 1.89 -16.99
N THR A 85 -2.26 1.64 -16.04
CA THR A 85 -2.26 2.28 -14.71
C THR A 85 -1.04 1.87 -13.88
N PHE A 86 -0.74 0.57 -13.80
CA PHE A 86 0.46 0.06 -13.12
C PHE A 86 1.73 0.49 -13.84
N THR A 87 1.75 0.45 -15.17
CA THR A 87 2.90 0.94 -15.95
C THR A 87 3.17 2.41 -15.66
N ALA A 88 2.13 3.25 -15.66
CA ALA A 88 2.25 4.67 -15.37
C ALA A 88 2.73 4.91 -13.94
N SER A 89 2.11 4.29 -12.94
CA SER A 89 2.46 4.51 -11.53
C SER A 89 3.89 4.06 -11.21
N ILE A 90 4.28 2.85 -11.62
CA ILE A 90 5.59 2.27 -11.33
C ILE A 90 6.68 2.99 -12.15
N SER A 91 6.43 3.31 -13.42
CA SER A 91 7.42 4.05 -14.22
C SER A 91 7.71 5.44 -13.64
N ILE A 92 6.70 6.14 -13.10
CA ILE A 92 6.90 7.42 -12.40
C ILE A 92 7.79 7.23 -11.16
N GLY A 93 7.54 6.18 -10.37
CA GLY A 93 8.34 5.87 -9.18
C GLY A 93 9.78 5.45 -9.48
N LEU A 94 9.99 4.66 -10.54
CA LEU A 94 11.32 4.13 -10.87
C LEU A 94 12.20 5.11 -11.66
N LYS A 95 11.61 6.10 -12.33
CA LYS A 95 12.35 7.10 -13.14
C LYS A 95 13.54 7.75 -12.41
N PRO A 96 13.43 8.19 -11.14
CA PRO A 96 14.57 8.77 -10.43
C PRO A 96 15.65 7.77 -10.01
N LEU A 97 15.36 6.46 -10.08
CA LEU A 97 16.23 5.39 -9.59
C LEU A 97 16.99 4.67 -10.70
N LEU A 98 16.41 4.61 -11.90
CA LEU A 98 16.89 3.77 -13.00
C LEU A 98 17.02 4.56 -14.30
N LYS A 99 17.87 4.07 -15.20
CA LYS A 99 17.95 4.62 -16.57
C LYS A 99 16.66 4.32 -17.36
N PRO A 100 16.30 5.13 -18.36
CA PRO A 100 15.05 4.96 -19.10
C PRO A 100 14.82 3.54 -19.65
N ALA A 101 15.85 2.91 -20.24
CA ALA A 101 15.75 1.55 -20.75
C ALA A 101 15.49 0.50 -19.64
N GLN A 102 16.13 0.68 -18.48
CA GLN A 102 15.95 -0.22 -17.33
C GLN A 102 14.55 -0.10 -16.73
N VAL A 103 13.98 1.10 -16.68
CA VAL A 103 12.59 1.32 -16.23
C VAL A 103 11.63 0.49 -17.09
N TRP A 104 11.74 0.58 -18.42
CA TRP A 104 10.84 -0.15 -19.31
C TRP A 104 11.05 -1.67 -19.26
N LEU A 105 12.29 -2.14 -19.08
CA LEU A 105 12.57 -3.57 -18.88
C LEU A 105 11.95 -4.09 -17.59
N VAL A 106 12.11 -3.38 -16.48
CA VAL A 106 11.55 -3.78 -15.18
C VAL A 106 10.02 -3.74 -15.21
N VAL A 107 9.43 -2.64 -15.68
CA VAL A 107 7.97 -2.48 -15.71
C VAL A 107 7.34 -3.46 -16.70
N GLY A 108 7.87 -3.57 -17.92
CA GLY A 108 7.39 -4.54 -18.91
C GLY A 108 7.55 -5.98 -18.44
N GLY A 109 8.65 -6.28 -17.75
CA GLY A 109 8.91 -7.57 -17.13
C GLY A 109 7.89 -7.93 -16.06
N LEU A 110 7.61 -7.03 -15.11
CA LEU A 110 6.61 -7.25 -14.05
C LEU A 110 5.21 -7.43 -14.65
N ILE A 111 4.75 -6.50 -15.49
CA ILE A 111 3.42 -6.56 -16.09
C ILE A 111 3.25 -7.83 -16.94
N GLY A 112 4.24 -8.16 -17.77
CA GLY A 112 4.21 -9.35 -18.61
C GLY A 112 4.24 -10.64 -17.79
N LEU A 113 5.06 -10.69 -16.74
CA LEU A 113 5.16 -11.83 -15.84
C LEU A 113 3.85 -12.07 -15.10
N ASN A 114 3.22 -11.02 -14.54
CA ASN A 114 1.93 -11.14 -13.87
C ASN A 114 0.84 -11.72 -14.79
N ILE A 115 0.71 -11.16 -16.00
CA ILE A 115 -0.27 -11.63 -16.99
C ILE A 115 -0.01 -13.08 -17.37
N TRP A 116 1.26 -13.47 -17.51
CA TRP A 116 1.63 -14.85 -17.79
C TRP A 116 1.31 -15.78 -16.61
N LEU A 117 1.67 -15.41 -15.38
CA LEU A 117 1.39 -16.17 -14.16
C LEU A 117 -0.11 -16.40 -13.98
N ALA A 118 -0.92 -15.34 -14.11
CA ALA A 118 -2.37 -15.40 -14.00
C ALA A 118 -2.99 -16.36 -15.02
N ARG A 119 -2.43 -16.46 -16.23
CA ARG A 119 -2.95 -17.33 -17.29
C ARG A 119 -2.48 -18.78 -17.22
N THR A 120 -1.32 -19.03 -16.62
CA THR A 120 -0.62 -20.33 -16.78
C THR A 120 -0.38 -21.09 -15.49
N MET A 121 -0.27 -20.40 -14.35
CA MET A 121 0.16 -20.99 -13.08
C MET A 121 -0.97 -21.10 -12.06
N LEU A 122 -2.10 -20.42 -12.28
CA LEU A 122 -3.28 -20.55 -11.41
C LEU A 122 -3.89 -21.95 -11.57
N GLY A 123 -3.97 -22.68 -10.45
CA GLY A 123 -4.43 -24.08 -10.42
C GLY A 123 -3.61 -24.96 -9.47
N THR A 124 -2.40 -24.52 -9.10
CA THR A 124 -1.58 -25.16 -8.06
C THR A 124 -1.38 -24.23 -6.87
N VAL A 125 -1.16 -24.78 -5.67
CA VAL A 125 -0.89 -23.97 -4.46
C VAL A 125 0.34 -23.09 -4.66
N LEU A 126 1.41 -23.64 -5.23
CA LEU A 126 2.65 -22.89 -5.50
C LEU A 126 2.42 -21.76 -6.51
N GLY A 127 1.67 -22.02 -7.59
CA GLY A 127 1.34 -21.00 -8.59
C GLY A 127 0.56 -19.83 -8.00
N TRP A 128 -0.38 -20.11 -7.09
CA TRP A 128 -1.08 -19.07 -6.32
C TRP A 128 -0.13 -18.24 -5.44
N GLN A 129 0.85 -18.86 -4.77
CA GLN A 129 1.82 -18.11 -3.96
C GLN A 129 2.71 -17.21 -4.82
N ILE A 130 3.19 -17.72 -5.95
CA ILE A 130 4.08 -16.97 -6.85
C ILE A 130 3.33 -15.79 -7.47
N TYR A 131 2.10 -16.02 -7.92
CA TYR A 131 1.22 -14.96 -8.43
C TYR A 131 1.02 -13.86 -7.37
N TRP A 132 0.60 -14.21 -6.16
CA TRP A 132 0.39 -13.22 -5.10
C TRP A 132 1.67 -12.47 -4.70
N ALA A 133 2.81 -13.15 -4.68
CA ALA A 133 4.08 -12.51 -4.36
C ALA A 133 4.49 -11.46 -5.41
N GLU A 134 4.30 -11.77 -6.69
CA GLU A 134 4.61 -10.85 -7.79
C GLU A 134 3.58 -9.70 -7.86
N ASP A 135 2.30 -10.01 -7.71
CA ASP A 135 1.22 -9.02 -7.70
C ASP A 135 1.36 -8.05 -6.51
N ALA A 136 1.75 -8.55 -5.34
CA ALA A 136 2.07 -7.72 -4.19
C ALA A 136 3.22 -6.73 -4.48
N ILE A 137 4.21 -7.12 -5.27
CA ILE A 137 5.29 -6.21 -5.69
C ILE A 137 4.72 -5.09 -6.57
N LEU A 138 3.88 -5.42 -7.55
CA LEU A 138 3.22 -4.43 -8.41
C LEU A 138 2.40 -3.42 -7.59
N VAL A 139 1.57 -3.91 -6.67
CA VAL A 139 0.69 -3.08 -5.84
C VAL A 139 1.49 -2.22 -4.86
N VAL A 140 2.48 -2.78 -4.16
CA VAL A 140 3.32 -2.04 -3.22
C VAL A 140 4.11 -0.95 -3.94
N LEU A 141 4.74 -1.26 -5.08
CA LEU A 141 5.48 -0.28 -5.86
C LEU A 141 4.56 0.80 -6.42
N GLY A 142 3.40 0.42 -6.97
CA GLY A 142 2.41 1.36 -7.50
C GLY A 142 1.89 2.31 -6.43
N ALA A 143 1.44 1.78 -5.29
CA ALA A 143 0.94 2.56 -4.16
C ALA A 143 2.03 3.49 -3.59
N ALA A 144 3.24 2.98 -3.35
CA ALA A 144 4.35 3.79 -2.84
C ALA A 144 4.75 4.91 -3.81
N SER A 145 4.73 4.65 -5.12
CA SER A 145 5.05 5.62 -6.16
C SER A 145 4.02 6.74 -6.22
N VAL A 146 2.73 6.41 -6.27
CA VAL A 146 1.63 7.40 -6.29
C VAL A 146 1.61 8.19 -4.98
N ALA A 147 1.82 7.52 -3.84
CA ALA A 147 1.86 8.19 -2.55
C ALA A 147 2.96 9.26 -2.51
N ASN A 148 4.15 8.92 -3.01
CA ASN A 148 5.26 9.86 -3.10
C ASN A 148 5.04 10.95 -4.12
N LEU A 149 4.45 10.64 -5.28
CA LEU A 149 4.09 11.64 -6.29
C LEU A 149 3.22 12.74 -5.68
N TYR A 150 2.18 12.38 -4.92
CA TYR A 150 1.29 13.36 -4.32
C TYR A 150 1.92 14.09 -3.14
N VAL A 151 2.59 13.37 -2.22
CA VAL A 151 3.20 13.99 -1.03
C VAL A 151 4.35 14.92 -1.40
N GLN A 152 5.23 14.51 -2.31
CA GLN A 152 6.34 15.32 -2.84
C GLN A 152 5.82 16.42 -3.79
N GLY A 153 4.71 16.18 -4.50
CA GLY A 153 3.95 17.19 -5.27
C GLY A 153 3.25 18.26 -4.42
N GLY A 154 3.42 18.22 -3.09
CA GLY A 154 2.94 19.27 -2.20
C GLY A 154 1.58 19.00 -1.57
N MET A 155 1.01 17.80 -1.72
CA MET A 155 -0.23 17.43 -1.04
C MET A 155 -0.04 17.50 0.48
N LYS A 156 -0.87 18.32 1.14
CA LYS A 156 -0.88 18.54 2.59
C LYS A 156 -1.68 17.45 3.31
N LEU A 157 -1.42 17.24 4.60
CA LEU A 157 -2.14 16.24 5.40
C LEU A 157 -3.64 16.51 5.44
N LYS A 158 -4.03 17.79 5.48
CA LYS A 158 -5.45 18.20 5.39
C LYS A 158 -6.17 17.65 4.15
N HIS A 159 -5.45 17.55 3.04
CA HIS A 159 -5.97 17.10 1.77
C HIS A 159 -6.19 15.59 1.80
N VAL A 160 -5.21 14.85 2.32
CA VAL A 160 -5.32 13.40 2.52
C VAL A 160 -6.45 13.05 3.48
N ALA A 161 -6.56 13.78 4.59
CA ALA A 161 -7.62 13.57 5.58
C ALA A 161 -9.02 13.82 5.01
N SER A 162 -9.18 14.88 4.22
CA SER A 162 -10.47 15.19 3.55
C SER A 162 -10.78 14.15 2.48
N PHE A 163 -9.77 13.73 1.73
CA PHE A 163 -9.89 12.68 0.72
C PHE A 163 -10.32 11.34 1.33
N ALA A 164 -9.68 10.90 2.42
CA ALA A 164 -10.03 9.68 3.14
C ALA A 164 -11.46 9.72 3.71
N LEU A 165 -11.89 10.87 4.28
CA LEU A 165 -13.27 11.04 4.72
C LEU A 165 -14.27 10.94 3.57
N THR A 166 -13.92 11.48 2.40
CA THR A 166 -14.79 11.41 1.22
C THR A 166 -14.87 9.98 0.67
N LEU A 167 -13.75 9.26 0.66
CA LEU A 167 -13.73 7.83 0.33
C LEU A 167 -14.54 7.00 1.33
N ALA A 168 -14.50 7.31 2.62
CA ALA A 168 -15.35 6.64 3.60
C ALA A 168 -16.85 6.78 3.28
N PHE A 169 -17.28 7.97 2.88
CA PHE A 169 -18.67 8.20 2.47
C PHE A 169 -19.00 7.43 1.18
N TYR A 170 -18.08 7.45 0.21
CA TYR A 170 -18.21 6.68 -1.03
C TYR A 170 -18.35 5.18 -0.75
N ASP A 171 -17.45 4.62 0.06
CA ASP A 171 -17.43 3.20 0.40
C ASP A 171 -18.73 2.76 1.09
N VAL A 172 -19.23 3.54 2.06
CA VAL A 172 -20.53 3.26 2.69
C VAL A 172 -21.66 3.30 1.66
N LEU A 173 -21.69 4.32 0.80
CA LEU A 173 -22.73 4.46 -0.21
C LEU A 173 -22.73 3.28 -1.17
N PHE A 174 -21.56 2.85 -1.66
CA PHE A 174 -21.47 1.74 -2.60
C PHE A 174 -21.72 0.40 -1.91
N THR A 175 -21.14 0.13 -0.73
CA THR A 175 -21.46 -1.11 -0.01
C THR A 175 -22.94 -1.24 0.34
N THR A 176 -23.66 -0.13 0.61
CA THR A 176 -25.07 -0.21 1.07
C THR A 176 -26.11 0.00 -0.02
N ALA A 177 -25.87 0.88 -1.00
CA ALA A 177 -26.85 1.25 -2.02
C ALA A 177 -26.61 0.56 -3.38
N PHE A 178 -25.36 0.21 -3.71
CA PHE A 178 -24.98 -0.41 -4.98
C PHE A 178 -23.88 -1.45 -4.74
N PRO A 179 -24.18 -2.74 -4.43
CA PRO A 179 -23.21 -3.77 -4.00
C PRO A 179 -22.24 -4.20 -5.11
N VAL A 180 -21.52 -3.22 -5.64
CA VAL A 180 -20.50 -3.22 -6.67
C VAL A 180 -19.20 -3.77 -6.10
N THR A 181 -18.96 -3.55 -4.81
CA THR A 181 -17.76 -4.01 -4.09
C THR A 181 -17.67 -5.54 -4.05
N ASP A 182 -18.77 -6.23 -3.72
CA ASP A 182 -18.80 -7.69 -3.67
C ASP A 182 -18.63 -8.30 -5.08
N ALA A 183 -19.32 -7.72 -6.07
CA ALA A 183 -19.21 -8.15 -7.47
C ALA A 183 -17.80 -7.94 -8.06
N LEU A 184 -17.11 -6.86 -7.70
CA LEU A 184 -15.73 -6.62 -8.13
C LEU A 184 -14.76 -7.56 -7.42
N ALA A 185 -14.93 -7.80 -6.12
CA ALA A 185 -14.07 -8.71 -5.37
C ALA A 185 -14.11 -10.13 -5.96
N GLU A 186 -15.29 -10.63 -6.35
CA GLU A 186 -15.40 -11.94 -7.00
C GLU A 186 -14.80 -11.95 -8.41
N GLU A 187 -15.03 -10.92 -9.22
CA GLU A 187 -14.55 -10.85 -10.61
C GLU A 187 -13.02 -10.71 -10.69
N PHE A 188 -12.38 -10.11 -9.69
CA PHE A 188 -10.92 -9.88 -9.67
C PHE A 188 -10.09 -11.04 -9.12
N LEU A 189 -10.69 -12.03 -8.44
CA LEU A 189 -9.91 -13.11 -7.84
C LEU A 189 -9.13 -13.93 -8.86
N GLY A 190 -7.80 -13.79 -8.84
CA GLY A 190 -6.91 -14.44 -9.81
C GLY A 190 -6.97 -13.80 -11.21
N PHE A 191 -7.50 -12.58 -11.31
CA PHE A 191 -7.50 -11.81 -12.54
C PHE A 191 -6.10 -11.22 -12.80
N PRO A 192 -5.64 -11.10 -14.06
CA PRO A 192 -4.36 -10.45 -14.33
C PRO A 192 -4.32 -9.01 -13.79
N LEU A 193 -3.28 -8.66 -13.04
CA LEU A 193 -3.05 -7.37 -12.41
C LEU A 193 -4.13 -7.01 -11.39
N ASP A 194 -4.43 -7.95 -10.48
CA ASP A 194 -5.39 -7.74 -9.40
C ASP A 194 -4.93 -6.53 -8.56
N PRO A 195 -5.76 -5.49 -8.38
CA PRO A 195 -5.37 -4.31 -7.63
C PRO A 195 -5.43 -4.57 -6.11
N SER A 196 -4.82 -5.65 -5.62
CA SER A 196 -4.80 -6.01 -4.20
C SER A 196 -3.50 -6.71 -3.78
N VAL A 197 -3.15 -6.62 -2.50
CA VAL A 197 -2.11 -7.46 -1.91
C VAL A 197 -2.81 -8.55 -1.12
N GLY A 198 -2.56 -9.80 -1.49
CA GLY A 198 -3.20 -10.92 -0.84
C GLY A 198 -2.29 -12.12 -0.64
N MET A 199 -2.87 -13.11 0.00
CA MET A 199 -2.30 -14.44 0.14
C MET A 199 -3.43 -15.44 0.22
N ARG A 200 -3.22 -16.61 -0.39
CA ARG A 200 -4.13 -17.74 -0.33
C ARG A 200 -3.46 -18.89 0.39
N PHE A 201 -4.06 -19.40 1.48
CA PHE A 201 -3.59 -20.60 2.17
C PHE A 201 -4.72 -21.64 2.23
N GLY A 202 -4.68 -22.60 1.31
CA GLY A 202 -5.75 -23.58 1.13
C GLY A 202 -7.06 -22.92 0.68
N ILE A 203 -8.08 -22.99 1.54
CA ILE A 203 -9.39 -22.34 1.34
C ILE A 203 -9.44 -20.91 1.90
N ALA A 204 -8.49 -20.52 2.75
CA ALA A 204 -8.42 -19.17 3.27
C ALA A 204 -7.80 -18.26 2.21
N ASN A 205 -8.45 -17.14 1.93
CA ASN A 205 -7.95 -16.12 1.04
C ASN A 205 -8.14 -14.77 1.71
N ALA A 206 -7.08 -14.00 1.82
CA ALA A 206 -7.12 -12.66 2.37
C ALA A 206 -6.45 -11.73 1.37
N ALA A 207 -7.11 -10.63 1.06
CA ALA A 207 -6.61 -9.62 0.15
C ALA A 207 -6.98 -8.23 0.67
N LEU A 208 -6.09 -7.27 0.50
CA LEU A 208 -6.28 -5.88 0.86
C LEU A 208 -6.09 -5.01 -0.38
N GLY A 209 -7.06 -4.16 -0.68
CA GLY A 209 -7.08 -3.38 -1.91
C GLY A 209 -5.93 -2.36 -2.00
N LEU A 210 -5.45 -2.13 -3.22
CA LEU A 210 -4.49 -1.08 -3.57
C LEU A 210 -4.98 0.30 -3.09
N GLY A 211 -6.28 0.57 -3.18
CA GLY A 211 -6.89 1.82 -2.73
C GLY A 211 -6.64 2.10 -1.25
N ASP A 212 -6.86 1.09 -0.40
CA ASP A 212 -6.63 1.19 1.04
C ASP A 212 -5.15 1.40 1.36
N LEU A 213 -4.29 0.58 0.76
CA LEU A 213 -2.84 0.67 0.91
C LEU A 213 -2.29 2.04 0.48
N LEU A 214 -2.83 2.59 -0.62
CA LEU A 214 -2.50 3.93 -1.09
C LEU A 214 -2.93 4.99 -0.07
N VAL A 215 -4.15 4.91 0.48
CA VAL A 215 -4.64 5.88 1.46
C VAL A 215 -3.82 5.80 2.77
N TYR A 216 -3.50 4.60 3.25
CA TYR A 216 -2.71 4.40 4.47
C TYR A 216 -1.29 4.96 4.30
N SER A 217 -0.62 4.62 3.19
CA SER A 217 0.72 5.14 2.89
C SER A 217 0.71 6.65 2.66
N LEU A 218 -0.29 7.20 1.97
CA LEU A 218 -0.48 8.64 1.80
C LEU A 218 -0.63 9.36 3.14
N PHE A 219 -1.52 8.87 4.00
CA PHE A 219 -1.78 9.49 5.30
C PHE A 219 -0.54 9.41 6.19
N PHE A 220 0.15 8.28 6.17
CA PHE A 220 1.40 8.08 6.89
C PHE A 220 2.50 9.03 6.40
N CYS A 221 2.80 9.05 5.10
CA CYS A 221 3.82 9.91 4.51
C CYS A 221 3.50 11.40 4.69
N ALA A 222 2.24 11.81 4.53
CA ALA A 222 1.81 13.18 4.76
C ALA A 222 1.94 13.57 6.25
N SER A 223 1.63 12.66 7.18
CA SER A 223 1.78 12.88 8.62
C SER A 223 3.25 12.96 9.04
N PHE A 224 4.10 12.09 8.48
CA PHE A 224 5.55 12.15 8.67
C PHE A 224 6.11 13.47 8.15
N LYS A 225 5.71 13.88 6.94
CA LYS A 225 6.09 15.18 6.38
C LYS A 225 5.64 16.32 7.30
N ALA A 226 4.38 16.34 7.71
CA ALA A 226 3.80 17.44 8.48
C ALA A 226 4.37 17.57 9.90
N TYR A 227 4.54 16.45 10.62
CA TYR A 227 4.82 16.44 12.07
C TYR A 227 5.95 15.48 12.50
N GLY A 228 6.69 14.93 11.54
CA GLY A 228 7.85 14.06 11.78
C GLY A 228 7.47 12.70 12.35
N ARG A 229 8.37 12.12 13.14
CA ARG A 229 8.19 10.78 13.73
C ARG A 229 6.93 10.66 14.59
N LYS A 230 6.52 11.73 15.30
CA LYS A 230 5.32 11.72 16.14
C LYS A 230 4.04 11.55 15.30
N GLY A 231 3.93 12.31 14.21
CA GLY A 231 2.84 12.17 13.25
C GLY A 231 2.81 10.79 12.58
N ALA A 232 3.98 10.28 12.19
CA ALA A 232 4.09 8.94 11.61
C ALA A 232 3.64 7.84 12.57
N LYS A 233 4.04 7.89 13.84
CA LYS A 233 3.59 6.91 14.86
C LYS A 233 2.07 6.89 14.97
N LEU A 234 1.44 8.06 15.11
CA LEU A 234 -0.01 8.15 15.18
C LEU A 234 -0.68 7.62 13.90
N ALA A 235 -0.20 8.03 12.74
CA ALA A 235 -0.73 7.58 11.46
C ALA A 235 -0.61 6.06 11.26
N GLY A 236 0.53 5.48 11.65
CA GLY A 236 0.74 4.02 11.62
C GLY A 236 -0.20 3.29 12.58
N SER A 237 -0.38 3.81 13.80
CA SER A 237 -1.35 3.26 14.75
C SER A 237 -2.78 3.32 14.22
N LEU A 238 -3.17 4.41 13.55
CA LEU A 238 -4.50 4.53 12.96
C LEU A 238 -4.70 3.58 11.78
N ALA A 239 -3.70 3.44 10.90
CA ALA A 239 -3.76 2.50 9.79
C ALA A 239 -3.90 1.07 10.30
N LEU A 240 -3.15 0.70 11.35
CA LEU A 240 -3.25 -0.63 11.94
C LEU A 240 -4.60 -0.86 12.64
N VAL A 241 -5.02 0.06 13.51
CA VAL A 241 -6.23 -0.15 14.32
C VAL A 241 -7.51 0.01 13.49
N PHE A 242 -7.63 1.09 12.73
CA PHE A 242 -8.85 1.44 12.00
C PHE A 242 -8.84 0.98 10.54
N GLY A 243 -7.67 0.74 9.96
CA GLY A 243 -7.53 0.29 8.58
C GLY A 243 -7.29 -1.22 8.41
N VAL A 244 -6.78 -1.90 9.44
CA VAL A 244 -6.51 -3.35 9.39
C VAL A 244 -7.37 -4.10 10.40
N VAL A 245 -7.16 -3.87 11.69
CA VAL A 245 -7.85 -4.62 12.76
C VAL A 245 -9.36 -4.39 12.72
N GLY A 246 -9.79 -3.13 12.60
CA GLY A 246 -11.21 -2.78 12.53
C GLY A 246 -11.95 -3.55 11.44
N PRO A 247 -11.58 -3.39 10.16
CA PRO A 247 -12.23 -4.06 9.05
C PRO A 247 -12.20 -5.59 9.14
N SER A 248 -11.05 -6.20 9.45
CA SER A 248 -10.92 -7.66 9.50
C SER A 248 -11.71 -8.35 10.62
N TYR A 249 -11.99 -7.62 11.71
CA TYR A 249 -12.86 -8.11 12.80
C TYR A 249 -14.30 -7.59 12.71
N ALA A 250 -14.60 -6.64 11.83
CA ALA A 250 -15.93 -6.08 11.71
C ALA A 250 -17.01 -7.12 11.35
N PRO A 251 -16.76 -8.15 10.51
CA PRO A 251 -17.70 -9.24 10.28
C PRO A 251 -18.07 -10.01 11.55
N LEU A 252 -17.14 -10.18 12.49
CA LEU A 252 -17.43 -10.83 13.78
C LEU A 252 -18.41 -10.03 14.64
N VAL A 253 -18.35 -8.70 14.55
CA VAL A 253 -19.25 -7.80 15.30
C VAL A 253 -20.61 -7.70 14.61
N VAL A 254 -20.64 -7.62 13.28
CA VAL A 254 -21.88 -7.50 12.50
C VAL A 254 -22.66 -8.81 12.49
N ASN A 255 -22.00 -9.97 12.42
CA ASN A 255 -22.67 -11.27 12.52
C ASN A 255 -23.35 -11.52 13.88
N VAL A 256 -22.93 -10.80 14.93
CA VAL A 256 -23.60 -10.82 16.24
C VAL A 256 -24.86 -9.93 16.27
N LEU A 257 -24.90 -8.89 15.43
CA LEU A 257 -25.95 -7.87 15.42
C LEU A 257 -27.01 -8.06 14.33
N ASP A 258 -26.64 -8.66 13.19
CA ASP A 258 -27.54 -8.94 12.06
C ASP A 258 -27.15 -10.28 11.41
N ALA A 259 -28.05 -11.26 11.44
CA ALA A 259 -27.80 -12.64 10.99
C ALA A 259 -27.76 -12.80 9.45
N ARG A 260 -27.68 -11.70 8.69
CA ARG A 260 -27.56 -11.66 7.23
C ARG A 260 -26.08 -11.47 6.82
N GLY A 261 -25.25 -12.40 7.27
CA GLY A 261 -23.80 -12.30 7.40
C GLY A 261 -22.91 -12.30 6.15
N ASP A 262 -23.31 -11.58 5.09
CA ASP A 262 -22.54 -11.51 3.83
C ASP A 262 -22.07 -10.09 3.45
N ARG A 263 -22.15 -9.11 4.37
CA ARG A 263 -21.74 -7.73 4.05
C ARG A 263 -20.26 -7.51 4.35
N ILE A 264 -19.47 -7.33 3.29
CA ILE A 264 -18.09 -6.82 3.38
C ILE A 264 -18.14 -5.41 3.96
N ILE A 265 -17.43 -5.17 5.06
CA ILE A 265 -17.35 -3.86 5.69
C ILE A 265 -16.14 -3.14 5.10
N PRO A 266 -16.36 -2.05 4.34
CA PRO A 266 -15.29 -1.42 3.61
C PRO A 266 -14.33 -0.70 4.56
N ALA A 267 -13.03 -0.88 4.34
CA ALA A 267 -12.02 -0.44 5.29
C ALA A 267 -11.98 1.08 5.48
N GLN A 268 -12.26 1.87 4.42
CA GLN A 268 -12.28 3.32 4.53
C GLN A 268 -13.45 3.84 5.37
N ALA A 269 -14.56 3.11 5.49
CA ALA A 269 -15.68 3.53 6.35
C ALA A 269 -15.23 3.69 7.81
N ILE A 270 -14.25 2.90 8.24
CA ILE A 270 -13.68 2.96 9.59
C ILE A 270 -12.45 3.89 9.60
N PHE A 271 -11.53 3.74 8.66
CA PHE A 271 -10.27 4.50 8.64
C PHE A 271 -10.47 6.00 8.32
N GLY A 272 -11.30 6.34 7.34
CA GLY A 272 -11.44 7.72 6.84
C GLY A 272 -11.89 8.73 7.91
N PRO A 273 -12.95 8.44 8.70
CA PRO A 273 -13.33 9.30 9.83
C PRO A 273 -12.23 9.41 10.88
N ALA A 274 -11.60 8.30 11.24
CA ALA A 274 -10.52 8.28 12.22
C ALA A 274 -9.32 9.14 11.77
N ALA A 275 -8.92 9.02 10.49
CA ALA A 275 -7.87 9.83 9.88
C ALA A 275 -8.23 11.34 9.88
N PHE A 276 -9.49 11.68 9.60
CA PHE A 276 -9.94 13.08 9.61
C PHE A 276 -9.93 13.69 11.01
N PHE A 277 -10.46 12.99 12.01
CA PHE A 277 -10.44 13.47 13.39
C PHE A 277 -9.01 13.55 13.94
N ALA A 278 -8.16 12.56 13.62
CA ALA A 278 -6.76 12.59 13.97
C ALA A 278 -6.03 13.79 13.34
N TYR A 279 -6.30 14.09 12.07
CA TYR A 279 -5.79 15.31 11.44
C TYR A 279 -6.20 16.58 12.21
N ARG A 280 -7.49 16.71 12.57
CA ARG A 280 -7.97 17.88 13.34
C ARG A 280 -7.28 17.97 14.70
N TRP A 281 -7.12 16.84 15.37
CA TRP A 281 -6.42 16.75 16.66
C TRP A 281 -4.94 17.14 16.52
N MET A 282 -4.22 16.57 15.56
CA MET A 282 -2.81 16.91 15.29
C MET A 282 -2.65 18.40 14.98
N ARG A 283 -3.55 18.97 14.16
CA ARG A 283 -3.52 20.40 13.83
C ARG A 283 -3.77 21.28 15.05
N LYS A 284 -4.67 20.87 15.95
CA LYS A 284 -4.99 21.61 17.18
C LYS A 284 -3.83 21.56 18.18
N HIS A 285 -3.17 20.41 18.33
CA HIS A 285 -2.16 20.19 19.37
C HIS A 285 -0.72 20.46 18.93
N TRP A 286 -0.37 20.25 17.66
CA TRP A 286 0.99 20.41 17.13
C TRP A 286 1.12 21.59 16.17
N GLY A 287 0.02 22.27 15.87
CA GLY A 287 0.02 23.50 15.07
C GLY A 287 0.14 23.26 13.56
N ARG A 288 0.88 24.16 12.89
CA ARG A 288 0.94 24.24 11.43
C ARG A 288 1.68 23.06 10.82
N GLU A 289 1.13 22.53 9.72
CA GLU A 289 1.78 21.51 8.89
C GLU A 289 3.06 22.06 8.23
N ARG A 290 4.15 21.28 8.28
CA ARG A 290 5.38 21.57 7.54
C ARG A 290 5.13 21.56 6.02
N THR A 291 5.77 22.48 5.31
CA THR A 291 5.83 22.45 3.84
C THR A 291 6.84 21.41 3.35
N MET A 292 6.82 21.07 2.05
CA MET A 292 7.83 20.17 1.49
C MET A 292 9.25 20.76 1.62
N LYS A 293 9.39 22.09 1.49
CA LYS A 293 10.66 22.78 1.69
C LYS A 293 11.17 22.60 3.13
N GLU A 294 10.33 22.88 4.12
CA GLU A 294 10.66 22.71 5.54
C GLU A 294 10.96 21.25 5.91
N PHE A 295 10.30 20.29 5.26
CA PHE A 295 10.60 18.88 5.43
C PHE A 295 11.98 18.50 4.90
N LEU A 296 12.35 18.99 3.72
CA LEU A 296 13.66 18.75 3.12
C LEU A 296 14.82 19.38 3.90
N GLU A 297 14.56 20.50 4.57
CA GLU A 297 15.52 21.19 5.43
C GLU A 297 15.65 20.53 6.83
N SER A 298 14.74 19.63 7.19
CA SER A 298 14.72 18.97 8.50
C SER A 298 15.67 17.77 8.59
N ASP A 299 16.12 17.43 9.81
CA ASP A 299 16.98 16.27 10.06
C ASP A 299 16.28 14.91 9.86
N ASP A 300 14.99 14.90 9.51
CA ASP A 300 14.26 13.70 9.14
C ASP A 300 14.75 13.15 7.77
N VAL A 301 15.34 14.00 6.93
CA VAL A 301 15.89 13.65 5.63
C VAL A 301 17.40 13.45 5.73
N PRO A 302 17.94 12.32 5.24
CA PRO A 302 19.39 12.13 5.17
C PRO A 302 20.04 13.24 4.32
N LYS A 303 21.00 13.97 4.89
CA LYS A 303 21.75 15.01 4.17
C LYS A 303 22.69 14.34 3.16
N ALA A 304 22.84 14.94 1.98
CA ALA A 304 23.63 14.37 0.88
C ALA A 304 25.09 14.07 1.28
N GLU A 305 25.66 14.87 2.18
CA GLU A 305 27.01 14.67 2.74
C GLU A 305 27.14 13.37 3.54
N VAL A 306 26.11 13.00 4.31
CA VAL A 306 26.07 11.76 5.11
C VAL A 306 25.94 10.53 4.21
N ILE A 307 25.16 10.64 3.12
CA ILE A 307 25.02 9.54 2.14
C ILE A 307 26.35 9.31 1.40
N ARG A 308 27.05 10.38 1.01
CA ARG A 308 28.38 10.27 0.37
C ARG A 308 29.42 9.68 1.33
N ALA A 309 29.49 10.18 2.57
CA ALA A 309 30.41 9.65 3.58
C ALA A 309 30.15 8.17 3.93
N ALA A 310 28.89 7.73 3.95
CA ALA A 310 28.53 6.32 4.16
C ALA A 310 28.90 5.42 2.97
N ALA A 311 28.86 5.95 1.74
CA ALA A 311 29.30 5.24 0.53
C ALA A 311 30.83 5.17 0.39
N GLU A 312 31.56 6.08 1.04
CA GLU A 312 33.02 6.17 1.06
C GLU A 312 33.68 5.45 2.24
N LEU A 313 32.91 4.72 3.07
CA LEU A 313 33.49 3.90 4.15
C LEU A 313 34.53 2.94 3.56
N PRO A 314 35.80 3.00 4.00
CA PRO A 314 36.83 2.14 3.47
C PRO A 314 36.45 0.69 3.73
N THR A 315 36.46 -0.13 2.67
CA THR A 315 36.52 -1.59 2.81
C THR A 315 37.64 -1.89 3.80
N PRO A 316 37.41 -2.62 4.90
CA PRO A 316 38.47 -2.95 5.83
C PRO A 316 39.59 -3.62 5.02
N GLN A 317 40.73 -2.93 4.91
CA GLN A 317 41.91 -3.51 4.30
C GLN A 317 42.23 -4.77 5.11
N PRO A 318 42.42 -5.93 4.48
CA PRO A 318 42.92 -7.09 5.22
C PRO A 318 44.25 -6.67 5.84
N GLU A 319 44.36 -6.79 7.16
CA GLU A 319 45.56 -6.47 7.91
C GLU A 319 46.75 -7.18 7.27
N ALA A 320 47.63 -6.40 6.62
CA ALA A 320 48.89 -6.88 6.10
C ALA A 320 49.78 -7.24 7.31
N GLY A 321 49.63 -8.46 7.81
CA GLY A 321 50.37 -8.89 9.00
C GLY A 321 50.13 -10.32 9.51
N GLN A 322 49.18 -11.08 8.97
CA GLN A 322 49.05 -12.50 9.36
C GLN A 322 49.92 -13.38 8.45
N VAL A 323 51.16 -13.59 8.88
CA VAL A 323 52.01 -14.68 8.39
C VAL A 323 51.32 -16.01 8.73
N PRO A 324 51.12 -16.94 7.77
CA PRO A 324 50.59 -18.26 8.08
C PRO A 324 51.65 -19.04 8.85
N VAL A 325 51.41 -19.25 10.15
CA VAL A 325 52.18 -20.20 10.95
C VAL A 325 51.65 -21.60 10.65
N GLY A 326 52.49 -22.42 10.01
CA GLY A 326 52.34 -23.88 10.03
C GLY A 326 52.26 -24.56 8.68
N ALA A 327 53.40 -24.82 8.06
CA ALA A 327 53.58 -26.00 7.22
C ALA A 327 54.81 -26.75 7.74
N PRO A 328 54.70 -28.03 8.14
CA PRO A 328 55.83 -28.78 8.67
C PRO A 328 56.80 -29.15 7.54
N ALA A 329 58.09 -29.08 7.88
CA ALA A 329 59.20 -29.45 7.02
C ALA A 329 59.13 -30.93 6.62
N ALA A 330 59.16 -31.21 5.32
CA ALA A 330 59.52 -32.51 4.79
C ALA A 330 61.04 -32.50 4.52
N GLY A 331 61.78 -33.24 5.34
CA GLY A 331 63.16 -33.62 5.08
C GLY A 331 63.25 -34.94 4.30
N SER A 332 64.38 -35.07 3.60
CA SER A 332 64.96 -36.22 2.87
C SER A 332 64.18 -36.76 1.68
#